data_AF-A0A368BRF3-F1
#
_entry.id   AF-A0A368BRF3-F1
#
_cell.length_a   1.000
_cell.length_b   1.000
_cell.length_c   1.000
_cell.angle_alpha   90.00
_cell.angle_beta   90.00
_cell.angle_gamma   90.00
#
_symmetry.space_group_name_H-M   'P 1'
#
loop_
_entity.id
_entity.type
_entity.pdbx_description
1 polymer ?
#
loop_
_entity_poly.entity_id
_entity_poly.type
_entity_poly.pdbx_seq_one_letter_code
_entity_poly.pdbx_strand_id
1 'polypeptide(L)' 'MTKILYLHGFASSADSTKADLTKSFIEKKTKKTKILIPDLDNDIEVAFYQIENIISEESITAFIGSS' A
#
# COMPACT_ATOMS: atom_id res chain seq x y z
N MET A 1 -7.05 10.48 -10.84
CA MET A 1 -6.05 10.72 -9.78
C MET A 1 -5.41 9.38 -9.50
N THR A 2 -4.09 9.29 -9.48
CA THR A 2 -3.43 7.99 -9.26
C THR A 2 -3.61 7.60 -7.80
N LYS A 3 -4.11 6.39 -7.55
CA LYS A 3 -4.17 5.75 -6.24
C LYS A 3 -3.28 4.52 -6.25
N ILE A 4 -2.24 4.54 -5.42
CA ILE A 4 -1.27 3.46 -5.28
C ILE A 4 -1.61 2.69 -4.01
N LEU A 5 -1.68 1.37 -4.10
CA LEU A 5 -1.69 0.49 -2.93
C LEU A 5 -0.29 -0.08 -2.73
N TYR A 6 0.32 0.19 -1.58
CA TYR A 6 1.60 -0.38 -1.18
C TYR A 6 1.37 -1.62 -0.30
N LEU A 7 1.98 -2.73 -0.68
CA LEU A 7 1.88 -4.01 0.01
C LEU A 7 3.24 -4.33 0.64
N HIS A 8 3.29 -4.34 1.98
CA HIS A 8 4.50 -4.68 2.72
C HIS A 8 4.72 -6.20 2.79
N GLY A 9 5.92 -6.60 3.20
CA GLY A 9 6.33 -8.01 3.32
C GLY A 9 5.73 -8.72 4.51
N PHE A 10 5.95 -10.03 4.58
CA PHE A 10 5.55 -10.86 5.73
C PHE A 10 6.18 -10.34 7.03
N ALA A 11 5.38 -10.23 8.10
CA ALA A 11 5.79 -9.69 9.41
C ALA A 11 6.42 -8.29 9.34
N SER A 12 6.14 -7.54 8.26
CA SER A 12 6.42 -6.11 8.15
C SER A 12 5.17 -5.31 8.53
N SER A 13 5.21 -4.00 8.32
CA SER A 13 4.12 -3.09 8.64
C SER A 13 4.10 -1.89 7.70
N ALA A 14 3.03 -1.11 7.80
CA ALA A 14 2.88 0.18 7.12
C ALA A 14 3.97 1.20 7.49
N ASP A 15 4.60 1.03 8.66
CA ASP A 15 5.64 1.91 9.20
C ASP A 15 7.07 1.45 8.82
N SER A 16 7.22 0.56 7.84
CA SER A 16 8.55 0.15 7.38
C SER A 16 9.31 1.33 6.75
N THR A 17 10.63 1.36 6.89
CA THR A 17 11.47 2.42 6.30
C THR A 17 11.26 2.55 4.77
N LYS A 18 11.01 1.44 4.07
CA LYS A 18 10.72 1.45 2.63
C LYS A 18 9.38 2.10 2.34
N ALA A 19 8.36 1.82 3.14
CA ALA A 19 7.03 2.43 3.02
C ALA A 19 7.10 3.96 3.24
N ASP A 20 7.74 4.39 4.33
CA ASP A 20 7.89 5.82 4.66
C ASP A 20 8.66 6.62 3.61
N LEU A 21 9.79 6.07 3.14
CA LEU A 21 10.58 6.71 2.09
C LEU A 21 9.82 6.77 0.78
N THR A 22 9.07 5.72 0.44
CA THR A 22 8.25 5.65 -0.77
C THR A 22 7.12 6.67 -0.71
N LYS A 23 6.41 6.75 0.42
CA LYS A 23 5.36 7.74 0.66
C LYS A 23 5.89 9.16 0.53
N SER A 24 6.97 9.47 1.24
CA SER A 24 7.63 10.79 1.20
C SER A 24 8.07 11.17 -0.22
N PHE A 25 8.60 10.22 -0.97
CA PHE A 25 9.01 10.45 -2.35
C PHE A 25 7.82 10.79 -3.26
N ILE A 26 6.73 10.01 -3.18
CA ILE A 26 5.53 10.21 -4.00
C ILE A 26 4.87 11.56 -3.67
N GLU A 27 4.70 11.87 -2.38
CA GLU A 27 4.11 13.14 -1.92
C GLU A 27 4.95 14.34 -2.38
N LYS A 28 6.29 14.23 -2.36
CA LYS A 28 7.19 15.30 -2.78
C LYS A 28 7.25 15.50 -4.30
N LYS A 29 7.15 14.42 -5.08
CA LYS A 29 7.38 14.45 -6.54
C LYS A 29 6.13 14.48 -7.38
N THR A 30 4.97 14.18 -6.79
CA THR A 30 3.70 14.10 -7.53
C THR A 30 2.64 14.93 -6.82
N LYS A 31 1.78 15.62 -7.58
CA LYS A 31 0.75 16.51 -7.02
C LYS A 31 -0.65 15.90 -6.97
N LYS A 32 -0.88 14.76 -7.65
CA LYS A 32 -2.20 14.13 -7.82
C LYS A 32 -2.12 12.61 -7.66
N THR A 33 -1.31 12.17 -6.70
CA THR A 33 -1.15 10.76 -6.35
C THR A 33 -1.44 10.58 -4.87
N LYS A 34 -2.33 9.65 -4.54
CA LYS A 34 -2.56 9.16 -3.18
C LYS A 34 -1.86 7.80 -3.08
N ILE A 35 -1.15 7.56 -1.99
CA ILE A 35 -0.62 6.24 -1.65
C ILE A 35 -1.32 5.75 -0.39
N LEU A 36 -1.77 4.50 -0.42
CA LEU A 36 -2.38 3.76 0.68
C LEU A 36 -1.38 2.70 1.12
N ILE A 37 -1.11 2.63 2.42
CA ILE A 37 -0.18 1.67 3.02
C ILE A 37 -0.91 1.05 4.22
N PRO A 38 -1.77 0.04 4.00
CA PRO A 38 -2.44 -0.65 5.10
C PRO A 38 -1.47 -1.56 5.84
N ASP A 39 -1.72 -1.77 7.13
CA ASP A 39 -1.21 -2.95 7.81
C ASP A 39 -2.02 -4.17 7.36
N LEU A 40 -1.33 -5.22 6.95
CA LEU A 40 -1.90 -6.48 6.50
C LEU A 40 -1.66 -7.57 7.55
N ASP A 41 -2.61 -8.48 7.68
CA ASP A 41 -2.45 -9.65 8.54
C ASP A 41 -1.31 -10.55 8.03
N ASN A 42 -0.71 -11.32 8.94
CA ASN A 42 0.31 -12.30 8.59
C ASN A 42 -0.29 -13.57 7.99
N ASP A 43 -1.57 -13.85 8.24
CA ASP A 43 -2.30 -14.90 7.56
C ASP A 43 -2.61 -14.48 6.11
N ILE A 44 -2.20 -15.32 5.16
CA ILE A 44 -2.27 -14.99 3.73
C ILE A 44 -3.72 -14.94 3.21
N GLU A 45 -4.63 -15.74 3.76
CA GLU A 45 -6.04 -15.71 3.37
C GLU A 45 -6.69 -14.43 3.89
N VAL A 46 -6.40 -14.05 5.14
CA VAL A 46 -6.89 -12.79 5.72
C VAL A 46 -6.35 -11.59 4.95
N ALA A 47 -5.05 -11.54 4.67
CA ALA A 47 -4.43 -10.47 3.89
C ALA A 47 -5.02 -10.37 2.47
N PHE A 48 -5.30 -11.50 1.83
CA PHE A 48 -5.96 -11.53 0.52
C PHE A 48 -7.32 -10.82 0.57
N TYR A 49 -8.18 -11.15 1.54
CA TYR A 49 -9.48 -10.50 1.68
C TYR A 49 -9.37 -9.02 2.06
N GLN A 50 -8.38 -8.64 2.87
CA GLN A 50 -8.10 -7.23 3.17
C GLN A 50 -7.75 -6.46 1.90
N ILE A 51 -6.89 -7.02 1.04
CA ILE A 51 -6.50 -6.40 -0.23
C ILE A 51 -7.70 -6.28 -1.18
N GLU A 52 -8.49 -7.34 -1.33
CA GLU A 52 -9.70 -7.32 -2.18
C GLU A 52 -10.70 -6.25 -1.71
N ASN A 53 -10.94 -6.15 -0.40
CA ASN A 53 -11.81 -5.13 0.17
C ASN A 53 -11.31 -3.72 -0.18
N ILE A 54 -10.01 -3.45 0.02
CA ILE A 54 -9.41 -2.15 -0.31
C ILE A 54 -9.55 -1.84 -1.80
N ILE A 55 -9.30 -2.81 -2.69
CA ILE A 55 -9.44 -2.62 -4.15
C ILE A 55 -10.91 -2.32 -4.53
N SER A 56 -11.87 -2.93 -3.85
CA SER A 56 -13.29 -2.72 -4.12
C SER A 56 -13.78 -1.34 -3.66
N GLU A 57 -13.25 -0.83 -2.54
CA GLU A 57 -13.66 0.44 -1.93
C GLU A 57 -12.89 1.63 -2.51
N GLU A 58 -11.61 1.43 -2.81
CA GLU A 58 -10.72 2.45 -3.31
C GLU A 58 -10.40 2.12 -4.77
N SER A 59 -10.69 3.04 -5.71
CA SER A 59 -10.36 2.87 -7.14
C SER A 59 -8.83 2.85 -7.37
N ILE A 60 -8.16 1.75 -6.98
CA ILE A 60 -6.71 1.55 -7.08
C ILE A 60 -6.31 1.53 -8.55
N THR A 61 -5.21 2.20 -8.86
CA THR A 61 -4.71 2.35 -10.24
C THR A 61 -3.32 1.74 -10.44
N ALA A 62 -2.62 1.44 -9.34
CA ALA A 62 -1.29 0.84 -9.37
C ALA A 62 -0.98 0.16 -8.03
N PHE A 63 -0.08 -0.81 -8.08
CA PHE A 63 0.41 -1.54 -6.91
C PHE A 63 1.92 -1.37 -6.77
N ILE A 64 2.40 -1.35 -5.54
CA ILE A 64 3.82 -1.49 -5.20
C ILE A 64 3.89 -2.60 -4.16
N GLY A 65 4.69 -3.65 -4.41
CA GLY A 65 4.93 -4.73 -3.45
C GLY A 65 6.40 -4.77 -3.03
N SER A 66 6.66 -4.98 -1.74
CA SER A 66 8.03 -5.14 -1.22
C SER A 66 8.06 -6.07 -0.03
N SER A 67 8.95 -7.07 -0.06
CA SER A 67 9.41 -7.82 1.12
C SER A 67 10.54 -7.07 1.80
#